data_AF-A0A2N3DJR3-F1
#
_entry.id   AF-A0A2N3DJR3-F1
#
_cell.length_a   1.000
_cell.length_b   1.000
_cell.length_c   1.000
_cell.angle_alpha   90.00
_cell.angle_beta   90.00
_cell.angle_gamma   90.00
#
_symmetry.space_group_name_H-M   'P 1'
#
loop_
_entity.id
_entity.type
_entity.pdbx_description
1 polymer ?
#
loop_
_entity_poly.entity_id
_entity_poly.type
_entity_poly.pdbx_seq_one_letter_code
_entity_poly.pdbx_strand_id
1 'polypeptide(L)'
;MAPAWRTPLLALAAAWITLIAATAPSWDEMLHQWWNSDTYNHLLLVPFIIGWLVMLKAGELARITPQPFLPGLALVAAALAVWWAGRAADINLIAHAGAVGAVQAAVLTVLGLRASLLLALPLAMGAFLVPFGDEIIPPLQFITADITVALTRWSGVPANIDGIYINTPAGLFIVAEACSGVKFLIAMVTLGVLVAFTRFASWRRRAAFFVACIIIPILANGVRAWATVYVAQYVGAEAATGFDHIVYGWIFFAVIAAALLAGAWRFFEREPEDYGWRADDLTAWGWLTRAEGFSIAPTVPALVIAAMAAIAALAAML
;
A
#
# COMPACT_ATOMS: atom_id res chain seq x y z
N MET A 1 2.67 -9.86 28.69
CA MET A 1 2.00 -8.56 28.38
C MET A 1 1.82 -7.79 29.68
N ALA A 2 2.41 -6.61 29.81
CA ALA A 2 2.29 -5.80 31.02
C ALA A 2 0.81 -5.44 31.29
N PRO A 3 0.35 -5.40 32.56
CA PRO A 3 -1.06 -5.10 32.89
C PRO A 3 -1.58 -3.81 32.24
N ALA A 4 -0.70 -2.81 32.08
CA ALA A 4 -1.00 -1.52 31.47
C ALA A 4 -1.48 -1.58 30.00
N TRP A 5 -1.15 -2.65 29.27
CA TRP A 5 -1.52 -2.80 27.85
C TRP A 5 -2.85 -3.54 27.63
N ARG A 6 -3.36 -4.26 28.63
CA ARG A 6 -4.57 -5.09 28.47
C ARG A 6 -5.80 -4.24 28.13
N THR A 7 -6.09 -3.24 28.95
CA THR A 7 -7.26 -2.37 28.75
C THR A 7 -7.19 -1.55 27.46
N PRO A 8 -6.07 -0.86 27.12
CA PRO A 8 -5.93 -0.17 25.84
C PRO A 8 -6.13 -1.08 24.62
N LEU A 9 -5.58 -2.30 24.64
CA LEU A 9 -5.71 -3.23 23.51
C LEU A 9 -7.14 -3.74 23.34
N LEU A 10 -7.84 -4.04 24.45
CA LEU A 10 -9.26 -4.40 24.40
C LEU A 10 -10.12 -3.23 23.90
N ALA A 11 -9.83 -2.01 24.35
CA ALA A 11 -10.52 -0.80 23.89
C ALA A 11 -10.26 -0.54 22.40
N LEU A 12 -9.03 -0.72 21.92
CA LEU A 12 -8.69 -0.59 20.51
C LEU A 12 -9.38 -1.67 19.67
N ALA A 13 -9.38 -2.92 20.12
CA ALA A 13 -10.07 -4.01 19.43
C ALA A 13 -11.58 -3.73 19.32
N ALA A 14 -12.22 -3.26 20.39
CA ALA A 14 -13.61 -2.84 20.35
C ALA A 14 -13.84 -1.69 19.36
N ALA A 15 -13.00 -0.65 19.38
CA ALA A 15 -13.08 0.47 18.43
C ALA A 15 -12.92 0.02 16.98
N TRP A 16 -11.96 -0.87 16.69
CA TRP A 16 -11.77 -1.46 15.36
C TRP A 16 -12.97 -2.27 14.91
N ILE A 17 -13.52 -3.14 15.76
CA ILE A 17 -14.72 -3.92 15.43
C ILE A 17 -15.87 -2.99 15.09
N THR A 18 -16.10 -1.93 15.89
CA THR A 18 -17.19 -0.99 15.63
C THR A 18 -16.98 -0.19 14.34
N LEU A 19 -15.77 0.28 14.07
CA LEU A 19 -15.44 1.01 12.84
C LEU A 19 -15.57 0.13 11.59
N ILE A 20 -15.05 -1.10 11.65
CA ILE A 20 -15.15 -2.06 10.54
C ILE A 20 -16.61 -2.44 10.32
N ALA A 21 -17.39 -2.67 11.37
CA ALA A 21 -18.82 -2.95 11.23
C ALA A 21 -19.61 -1.77 10.62
N ALA A 22 -19.32 -0.54 11.06
CA ALA A 22 -19.95 0.67 10.51
C ALA A 22 -19.59 0.91 9.04
N THR A 23 -18.39 0.50 8.62
CA THR A 23 -17.87 0.66 7.25
C THR A 23 -17.81 -0.66 6.48
N ALA A 24 -18.60 -1.66 6.89
CA ALA A 24 -18.49 -3.05 6.42
C ALA A 24 -18.58 -3.21 4.90
N PRO A 25 -19.45 -2.49 4.15
CA PRO A 25 -19.49 -2.60 2.69
C PRO A 25 -18.14 -2.27 2.03
N SER A 26 -17.44 -1.24 2.53
CA SER A 26 -16.14 -0.85 2.01
C SER A 26 -15.06 -1.91 2.27
N TRP A 27 -15.11 -2.59 3.42
CA TRP A 27 -14.20 -3.69 3.71
C TRP A 27 -14.48 -4.93 2.87
N ASP A 28 -15.75 -5.25 2.64
CA ASP A 28 -16.16 -6.35 1.76
C ASP A 28 -15.70 -6.12 0.31
N GLU A 29 -15.92 -4.91 -0.22
CA GLU A 29 -15.44 -4.50 -1.55
C GLU A 29 -13.92 -4.63 -1.68
N MET A 30 -13.16 -4.13 -0.70
CA MET A 30 -11.70 -4.26 -0.70
C MET A 30 -11.27 -5.74 -0.65
N LEU A 31 -11.88 -6.55 0.22
CA LEU A 31 -11.57 -7.98 0.32
C LEU A 31 -11.89 -8.72 -0.98
N HIS A 32 -13.00 -8.37 -1.64
CA HIS A 32 -13.35 -8.92 -2.94
C HIS A 32 -12.30 -8.57 -4.00
N GLN A 33 -11.81 -7.32 -4.02
CA GLN A 33 -10.74 -6.90 -4.92
C GLN A 33 -9.42 -7.62 -4.63
N TRP A 34 -9.05 -7.78 -3.35
CA TRP A 34 -7.82 -8.47 -2.97
C TRP A 34 -7.80 -9.95 -3.35
N TRP A 35 -8.96 -10.59 -3.46
CA TRP A 35 -9.05 -12.03 -3.76
C TRP A 35 -9.30 -12.34 -5.24
N ASN A 36 -10.04 -11.46 -5.92
CA ASN A 36 -10.54 -11.74 -7.26
C ASN A 36 -9.90 -10.87 -8.34
N SER A 37 -9.02 -9.91 -7.99
CA SER A 37 -8.28 -9.10 -8.95
C SER A 37 -6.80 -9.39 -8.92
N ASP A 38 -6.28 -9.90 -10.04
CA ASP A 38 -4.83 -10.07 -10.25
C ASP A 38 -4.01 -8.80 -10.00
N THR A 39 -4.63 -7.63 -10.12
CA THR A 39 -3.98 -6.35 -9.83
C THR A 39 -3.70 -6.15 -8.35
N TYR A 40 -4.62 -6.61 -7.50
CA TYR A 40 -4.64 -6.32 -6.07
C TYR A 40 -4.29 -7.52 -5.18
N ASN A 41 -4.06 -8.71 -5.72
CA ASN A 41 -3.72 -9.91 -4.95
C ASN A 41 -2.53 -9.74 -3.97
N HIS A 42 -1.58 -8.86 -4.27
CA HIS A 42 -0.44 -8.59 -3.39
C HIS A 42 -0.84 -7.92 -2.06
N LEU A 43 -2.03 -7.29 -1.99
CA LEU A 43 -2.56 -6.64 -0.78
C LEU A 43 -2.86 -7.67 0.32
N LEU A 44 -3.14 -8.94 -0.03
CA LEU A 44 -3.30 -10.04 0.92
C LEU A 44 -2.07 -10.24 1.82
N LEU A 45 -0.87 -9.84 1.36
CA LEU A 45 0.36 -9.94 2.12
C LEU A 45 0.55 -8.75 3.10
N VAL A 46 -0.09 -7.62 2.84
CA VAL A 46 0.11 -6.37 3.61
C VAL A 46 -0.26 -6.53 5.10
N PRO A 47 -1.39 -7.17 5.50
CA PRO A 47 -1.67 -7.44 6.91
C PRO A 47 -0.57 -8.23 7.63
N PHE A 48 0.05 -9.21 6.95
CA PHE A 48 1.16 -9.98 7.52
C PHE A 48 2.43 -9.14 7.68
N ILE A 49 2.72 -8.25 6.71
CA ILE A 49 3.81 -7.29 6.79
C ILE A 49 3.61 -6.34 7.97
N ILE A 50 2.39 -5.80 8.13
CA ILE A 50 2.04 -4.94 9.27
C ILE A 50 2.26 -5.69 10.59
N GLY A 51 1.73 -6.91 10.71
CA GLY A 51 1.91 -7.75 11.89
C GLY A 51 3.39 -8.01 12.21
N TRP A 52 4.19 -8.35 11.20
CA TRP A 52 5.64 -8.53 11.34
C TRP A 52 6.34 -7.25 11.83
N LEU A 53 6.05 -6.10 11.24
CA LEU A 53 6.62 -4.81 11.67
C LEU A 53 6.24 -4.50 13.13
N VAL A 54 4.98 -4.69 13.51
CA VAL A 54 4.53 -4.54 14.91
C VAL A 54 5.31 -5.47 15.84
N MET A 55 5.55 -6.72 15.44
CA MET A 55 6.34 -7.67 16.22
C MET A 55 7.78 -7.22 16.42
N LEU A 56 8.43 -6.64 15.39
CA LEU A 56 9.77 -6.07 15.53
C LEU A 56 9.82 -4.95 16.58
N LYS A 57 8.72 -4.22 16.79
CA LYS A 57 8.60 -3.16 17.80
C LYS A 57 8.06 -3.62 19.15
N ALA A 58 7.77 -4.90 19.36
CA ALA A 58 7.21 -5.40 20.62
C ALA A 58 8.08 -5.04 21.84
N GLY A 59 9.40 -5.10 21.70
CA GLY A 59 10.36 -4.70 22.74
C GLY A 59 10.26 -3.21 23.10
N GLU A 60 10.24 -2.33 22.10
CA GLU A 60 10.11 -0.88 22.31
C GLU A 60 8.73 -0.49 22.87
N LEU A 61 7.66 -1.12 22.39
CA LEU A 61 6.31 -0.92 22.91
C LEU A 61 6.19 -1.31 24.39
N ALA A 62 6.86 -2.39 24.81
CA ALA A 62 6.85 -2.82 26.20
C ALA A 62 7.50 -1.82 27.17
N ARG A 63 8.31 -0.88 26.65
CA ARG A 63 8.99 0.17 27.43
C ARG A 63 8.15 1.44 27.61
N ILE A 64 7.01 1.55 26.94
CA ILE A 64 6.10 2.69 27.07
C ILE A 64 4.75 2.25 27.66
N THR A 65 4.04 3.23 28.22
CA THR A 65 2.66 3.07 28.67
C THR A 65 1.74 3.77 27.67
N PRO A 66 0.75 3.08 27.09
CA PRO A 66 -0.25 3.72 26.22
C PRO A 66 -0.99 4.83 26.96
N GLN A 67 -1.14 5.98 26.31
CA GLN A 67 -1.84 7.15 26.85
C GLN A 67 -2.78 7.69 25.77
N PRO A 68 -4.10 7.63 25.95
CA PRO A 68 -5.03 8.11 24.94
C PRO A 68 -4.78 9.55 24.51
N PHE A 69 -4.92 9.82 23.21
CA PHE A 69 -4.73 11.15 22.64
C PHE A 69 -6.06 11.64 22.05
N LEU A 70 -6.85 12.37 22.85
CA LEU A 70 -8.18 12.84 22.46
C LEU A 70 -8.25 13.65 21.15
N PRO A 71 -7.26 14.50 20.79
CA PRO A 71 -7.30 15.16 19.50
C PRO A 71 -7.29 14.19 18.31
N GLY A 72 -6.87 12.94 18.51
CA GLY A 72 -7.03 11.86 17.53
C GLY A 72 -8.49 11.59 17.14
N LEU A 73 -9.47 11.89 17.99
CA LEU A 73 -10.89 11.79 17.67
C LEU A 73 -11.27 12.67 16.47
N ALA A 74 -10.62 13.83 16.30
CA ALA A 74 -10.84 14.69 15.14
C ALA A 74 -10.38 14.00 13.84
N LEU A 75 -9.31 13.20 13.89
CA LEU A 75 -8.87 12.40 12.74
C LEU A 75 -9.83 11.24 12.45
N VAL A 76 -10.38 10.60 13.49
CA VAL A 76 -11.42 9.57 13.31
C VAL A 76 -12.66 10.18 12.65
N ALA A 77 -13.13 11.33 13.14
CA ALA A 77 -14.26 12.05 12.57
C ALA A 77 -14.00 12.47 11.12
N ALA A 78 -12.80 13.00 10.83
CA ALA A 78 -12.41 13.36 9.47
C ALA A 78 -12.36 12.14 8.53
N ALA A 79 -11.81 11.01 8.99
CA ALA A 79 -11.76 9.78 8.20
C ALA A 79 -13.15 9.19 7.93
N LEU A 80 -14.05 9.23 8.92
CA LEU A 80 -15.45 8.84 8.74
C LEU A 80 -16.20 9.80 7.80
N ALA A 81 -15.91 11.11 7.84
CA ALA A 81 -16.47 12.07 6.90
C ALA A 81 -15.97 11.84 5.47
N VAL A 82 -14.68 11.51 5.29
CA VAL A 82 -14.12 11.10 4.00
C VAL A 82 -14.78 9.82 3.50
N TRP A 83 -14.94 8.81 4.37
CA TRP A 83 -15.63 7.57 4.04
C TRP A 83 -17.06 7.86 3.55
N TRP A 84 -17.83 8.62 4.34
CA TRP A 84 -19.21 8.99 4.01
C TRP A 84 -19.29 9.77 2.70
N ALA A 85 -18.39 10.74 2.48
CA ALA A 85 -18.34 11.51 1.23
C ALA A 85 -18.02 10.62 0.02
N GLY A 86 -17.11 9.65 0.18
CA GLY A 86 -16.81 8.66 -0.85
C GLY A 86 -18.02 7.78 -1.18
N ARG A 87 -18.78 7.34 -0.18
CA ARG A 87 -20.04 6.61 -0.38
C ARG A 87 -21.11 7.46 -1.05
N ALA A 88 -21.27 8.71 -0.64
CA ALA A 88 -22.25 9.63 -1.21
C ALA A 88 -21.92 10.02 -2.67
N ALA A 89 -20.64 10.04 -3.02
CA ALA A 89 -20.17 10.35 -4.38
C ALA A 89 -20.01 9.11 -5.28
N ASP A 90 -20.25 7.90 -4.76
CA ASP A 90 -19.98 6.62 -5.44
C ASP A 90 -18.51 6.46 -5.89
N ILE A 91 -17.58 6.98 -5.08
CA ILE A 91 -16.13 6.91 -5.34
C ILE A 91 -15.49 5.95 -4.34
N ASN A 92 -15.36 4.68 -4.75
CA ASN A 92 -14.82 3.59 -3.92
C ASN A 92 -13.44 3.91 -3.32
N LEU A 93 -12.52 4.46 -4.11
CA LEU A 93 -11.18 4.83 -3.63
C LEU A 93 -11.23 5.75 -2.40
N ILE A 94 -12.12 6.75 -2.42
CA ILE A 94 -12.29 7.72 -1.33
C ILE A 94 -12.96 7.03 -0.13
N ALA A 95 -13.98 6.21 -0.37
CA ALA A 95 -14.66 5.46 0.68
C ALA A 95 -13.67 4.51 1.40
N HIS A 96 -12.93 3.71 0.64
CA HIS A 96 -11.93 2.77 1.14
C HIS A 96 -10.83 3.49 1.94
N ALA A 97 -10.33 4.62 1.44
CA ALA A 97 -9.35 5.45 2.14
C ALA A 97 -9.88 5.98 3.48
N GLY A 98 -11.14 6.41 3.54
CA GLY A 98 -11.78 6.82 4.79
C GLY A 98 -11.94 5.67 5.79
N ALA A 99 -12.38 4.49 5.34
CA ALA A 99 -12.56 3.31 6.19
C ALA A 99 -11.24 2.83 6.81
N VAL A 100 -10.19 2.70 5.98
CA VAL A 100 -8.84 2.36 6.43
C VAL A 100 -8.26 3.45 7.34
N GLY A 101 -8.44 4.72 6.97
CA GLY A 101 -8.00 5.87 7.74
C GLY A 101 -8.62 5.93 9.14
N ALA A 102 -9.90 5.56 9.29
CA ALA A 102 -10.60 5.57 10.57
C ALA A 102 -10.01 4.52 11.53
N VAL A 103 -9.72 3.31 11.03
CA VAL A 103 -9.07 2.24 11.81
C VAL A 103 -7.66 2.64 12.25
N GLN A 104 -6.89 3.30 11.38
CA GLN A 104 -5.57 3.83 11.73
C GLN A 104 -5.64 4.98 12.74
N ALA A 105 -6.58 5.91 12.58
CA ALA A 105 -6.79 7.02 13.51
C ALA A 105 -7.21 6.53 14.91
N ALA A 106 -7.91 5.39 15.00
CA ALA A 106 -8.22 4.76 16.29
C ALA A 106 -6.96 4.32 17.05
N VAL A 107 -5.89 3.89 16.37
CA VAL A 107 -4.61 3.55 16.99
C VAL A 107 -4.03 4.76 17.70
N LEU A 108 -3.97 5.90 17.02
CA LEU A 108 -3.53 7.18 17.61
C LEU A 108 -4.39 7.60 18.79
N THR A 109 -5.70 7.49 18.64
CA THR A 109 -6.65 7.97 19.63
C THR A 109 -6.61 7.14 20.91
N VAL A 110 -6.53 5.81 20.79
CA VAL A 110 -6.61 4.89 21.94
C VAL A 110 -5.24 4.58 22.54
N LEU A 111 -4.21 4.34 21.72
CA LEU A 111 -2.87 3.98 22.20
C LEU A 111 -1.99 5.20 22.46
N GLY A 112 -2.28 6.33 21.81
CA GLY A 112 -1.55 7.58 21.98
C GLY A 112 -0.50 7.88 20.93
N LEU A 113 0.15 9.04 21.09
CA LEU A 113 1.17 9.54 20.19
C LEU A 113 2.42 8.67 20.21
N ARG A 114 2.94 8.33 21.39
CA ARG A 114 4.17 7.51 21.51
C ARG A 114 4.04 6.15 20.83
N ALA A 115 2.95 5.44 21.09
CA ALA A 115 2.69 4.15 20.44
C ALA A 115 2.56 4.31 18.93
N SER A 116 1.85 5.34 18.47
CA SER A 116 1.63 5.57 17.03
C SER A 116 2.91 5.99 16.29
N LEU A 117 3.81 6.72 16.94
CA LEU A 117 5.11 7.05 16.38
C LEU A 117 5.99 5.79 16.24
N LEU A 118 6.05 4.94 17.26
CA LEU A 118 6.73 3.64 17.16
C LEU A 118 6.13 2.77 16.04
N LEU A 119 4.83 2.89 15.81
CA LEU A 119 4.07 2.16 14.79
C LEU A 119 3.87 2.95 13.48
N ALA A 120 4.61 4.04 13.26
CA ALA A 120 4.36 4.89 12.09
C ALA A 120 4.55 4.16 10.76
N LEU A 121 5.55 3.28 10.66
CA LEU A 121 5.74 2.45 9.48
C LEU A 121 4.61 1.41 9.31
N PRO A 122 4.24 0.59 10.33
CA PRO A 122 3.03 -0.24 10.28
C PRO A 122 1.77 0.51 9.85
N LEU A 123 1.53 1.70 10.38
CA LEU A 123 0.38 2.54 10.01
C LEU A 123 0.47 3.00 8.56
N ALA A 124 1.64 3.50 8.13
CA ALA A 124 1.87 3.86 6.74
C ALA A 124 1.67 2.68 5.77
N MET A 125 2.10 1.47 6.15
CA MET A 125 1.82 0.24 5.39
C MET A 125 0.32 -0.08 5.35
N GLY A 126 -0.43 0.28 6.39
CA GLY A 126 -1.89 0.19 6.42
C GLY A 126 -2.58 0.99 5.31
N ALA A 127 -1.98 2.08 4.82
CA ALA A 127 -2.54 2.84 3.70
C ALA A 127 -2.58 2.03 2.39
N PHE A 128 -1.67 1.05 2.23
CA PHE A 128 -1.63 0.15 1.06
C PHE A 128 -2.72 -0.93 1.09
N LEU A 129 -3.51 -1.01 2.15
CA LEU A 129 -4.71 -1.87 2.16
C LEU A 129 -5.79 -1.33 1.21
N VAL A 130 -5.79 -0.03 0.93
CA VAL A 130 -6.70 0.58 -0.04
C VAL A 130 -6.27 0.17 -1.44
N PRO A 131 -7.10 -0.50 -2.24
CA PRO A 131 -6.81 -0.78 -3.64
C PRO A 131 -6.72 0.54 -4.42
N PHE A 132 -5.56 0.81 -5.03
CA PHE A 132 -5.34 2.01 -5.83
C PHE A 132 -4.51 1.69 -7.07
N GLY A 133 -4.67 2.51 -8.11
CA GLY A 133 -3.81 2.50 -9.29
C GLY A 133 -4.54 2.28 -10.61
N ASP A 134 -5.85 2.04 -10.60
CA ASP A 134 -6.64 2.01 -11.84
C ASP A 134 -6.49 3.32 -12.64
N GLU A 135 -6.39 4.45 -11.96
CA GLU A 135 -6.18 5.78 -12.56
C GLU A 135 -4.88 5.92 -13.36
N ILE A 136 -3.86 5.11 -13.04
CA ILE A 136 -2.57 5.13 -13.74
C ILE A 136 -2.49 4.06 -14.84
N ILE A 137 -3.53 3.27 -15.07
CA ILE A 137 -3.56 2.27 -16.14
C ILE A 137 -3.42 2.92 -17.51
N PRO A 138 -4.26 3.91 -17.90
CA PRO A 138 -4.14 4.54 -19.21
C PRO A 138 -2.73 5.10 -19.48
N PRO A 139 -2.13 5.96 -18.62
CA PRO A 139 -0.80 6.48 -18.90
C PRO A 139 0.27 5.39 -18.98
N LEU A 140 0.16 4.30 -18.18
CA LEU A 140 1.09 3.18 -18.27
C LEU A 140 0.94 2.37 -19.56
N GLN A 141 -0.26 2.26 -20.13
CA GLN A 141 -0.46 1.63 -21.43
C GLN A 141 0.26 2.41 -22.54
N PHE A 142 0.13 3.74 -22.56
CA PHE A 142 0.85 4.59 -23.51
C PHE A 142 2.37 4.46 -23.36
N ILE A 143 2.89 4.56 -22.14
CA ILE A 143 4.33 4.40 -21.87
C ILE A 143 4.82 3.03 -22.32
N THR A 144 4.06 1.97 -22.03
CA THR A 144 4.41 0.61 -22.43
C THR A 144 4.40 0.47 -23.94
N ALA A 145 3.42 1.04 -24.64
CA ALA A 145 3.31 1.00 -26.09
C ALA A 145 4.48 1.73 -26.76
N ASP A 146 4.85 2.91 -26.26
CA ASP A 146 5.99 3.70 -26.75
C ASP A 146 7.31 2.94 -26.60
N ILE A 147 7.57 2.37 -25.41
CA ILE A 147 8.77 1.55 -25.17
C ILE A 147 8.77 0.33 -26.10
N THR A 148 7.62 -0.34 -26.23
CA THR A 148 7.48 -1.54 -27.05
C THR A 148 7.80 -1.26 -28.52
N VAL A 149 7.25 -0.19 -29.09
CA VAL A 149 7.49 0.19 -30.49
C VAL A 149 8.92 0.64 -30.71
N ALA A 150 9.50 1.40 -29.78
CA ALA A 150 10.90 1.81 -29.86
C ALA A 150 11.84 0.59 -29.91
N LEU A 151 11.65 -0.37 -29.01
CA LEU A 151 12.44 -1.60 -28.99
C LEU A 151 12.18 -2.49 -30.22
N THR A 152 10.93 -2.55 -30.71
CA THR A 152 10.57 -3.32 -31.90
C THR A 152 11.29 -2.79 -33.14
N ARG A 153 11.27 -1.47 -33.34
CA ARG A 153 12.01 -0.79 -34.42
C ARG A 153 13.51 -0.99 -34.29
N TRP A 154 14.05 -0.90 -33.07
CA TRP A 154 15.47 -1.12 -32.82
C TRP A 154 15.90 -2.56 -33.14
N SER A 155 14.98 -3.51 -33.02
CA SER A 155 15.18 -4.92 -33.37
C SER A 155 15.06 -5.21 -34.88
N GLY A 156 14.89 -4.16 -35.71
CA GLY A 156 14.78 -4.28 -37.17
C GLY A 156 13.38 -4.63 -37.68
N VAL A 157 12.37 -4.66 -36.82
CA VAL A 157 10.98 -4.97 -37.20
C VAL A 157 10.24 -3.65 -37.44
N PRO A 158 9.65 -3.43 -38.62
CA PRO A 158 8.85 -2.24 -38.85
C PRO A 158 7.60 -2.27 -37.97
N ALA A 159 7.38 -1.21 -37.20
CA ALA A 159 6.22 -1.09 -36.32
C ALA A 159 5.69 0.35 -36.32
N ASN A 160 4.37 0.48 -36.35
CA ASN A 160 3.66 1.75 -36.24
C ASN A 160 2.76 1.73 -35.01
N ILE A 161 2.66 2.87 -34.32
CA ILE A 161 1.84 3.03 -33.12
C ILE A 161 0.74 4.04 -33.38
N ASP A 162 -0.48 3.70 -32.96
CA ASP A 162 -1.62 4.61 -32.87
C ASP A 162 -2.26 4.43 -31.49
N GLY A 163 -2.00 5.36 -30.58
CA GLY A 163 -2.36 5.23 -29.17
C GLY A 163 -1.75 3.99 -28.51
N ILE A 164 -2.58 3.01 -28.16
CA ILE A 164 -2.16 1.73 -27.54
C ILE A 164 -2.09 0.56 -28.56
N TYR A 165 -2.34 0.85 -29.83
CA TYR A 165 -2.35 -0.12 -30.93
C TYR A 165 -1.00 -0.12 -31.64
N ILE A 166 -0.40 -1.30 -31.79
CA ILE A 166 0.92 -1.51 -32.38
C ILE A 166 0.76 -2.39 -33.61
N ASN A 167 0.91 -1.81 -34.79
CA ASN A 167 0.82 -2.53 -36.05
C ASN A 167 2.21 -3.02 -36.51
N THR A 168 2.32 -4.32 -36.76
CA THR A 168 3.55 -4.99 -37.21
C THR A 168 3.25 -5.96 -38.36
N PRO A 169 4.26 -6.48 -39.09
CA PRO A 169 4.06 -7.51 -40.11
C PRO A 169 3.35 -8.78 -39.59
N ALA A 170 3.56 -9.15 -38.32
CA ALA A 170 2.87 -10.27 -37.69
C ALA A 170 1.41 -10.01 -37.32
N GLY A 171 0.96 -8.75 -37.36
CA GLY A 171 -0.41 -8.35 -37.04
C GLY A 171 -0.50 -7.14 -36.11
N LEU A 172 -1.73 -6.87 -35.67
CA LEU A 172 -2.08 -5.79 -34.77
C LEU A 172 -2.01 -6.28 -33.31
N PHE A 173 -1.18 -5.63 -32.51
CA PHE A 173 -1.07 -5.84 -31.07
C PHE A 173 -1.73 -4.69 -30.31
N ILE A 174 -2.32 -5.00 -29.16
CA ILE A 174 -2.96 -4.02 -28.29
C ILE A 174 -2.35 -4.15 -26.90
N VAL A 175 -1.89 -3.04 -26.32
CA VAL A 175 -1.51 -3.01 -24.92
C VAL A 175 -2.79 -2.96 -24.08
N ALA A 176 -3.40 -4.12 -23.85
CA ALA A 176 -4.58 -4.25 -23.00
C ALA A 176 -4.28 -3.80 -21.55
N GLU A 177 -5.32 -3.54 -20.77
CA GLU A 177 -5.23 -3.13 -19.37
C GLU A 177 -4.34 -4.05 -18.53
N ALA A 178 -4.48 -5.38 -18.72
CA ALA A 178 -3.66 -6.39 -18.06
C ALA A 178 -2.15 -6.30 -18.41
N CYS A 179 -1.81 -5.69 -19.56
CA CYS A 179 -0.45 -5.50 -20.05
C CYS A 179 0.15 -4.14 -19.67
N SER A 180 -0.62 -3.24 -19.04
CA SER A 180 -0.14 -1.93 -18.55
C SER A 180 1.03 -2.04 -17.57
N GLY A 181 1.17 -3.18 -16.88
CA GLY A 181 2.18 -3.38 -15.85
C GLY A 181 1.82 -2.79 -14.49
N VAL A 182 0.63 -2.20 -14.36
CA VAL A 182 0.16 -1.51 -13.15
C VAL A 182 0.29 -2.37 -11.88
N LYS A 183 -0.10 -3.65 -11.97
CA LYS A 183 -0.06 -4.59 -10.84
C LYS A 183 1.33 -4.79 -10.26
N PHE A 184 2.34 -4.84 -11.14
CA PHE A 184 3.73 -4.99 -10.75
C PHE A 184 4.31 -3.69 -10.22
N LEU A 185 3.90 -2.55 -10.78
CA LEU A 185 4.32 -1.24 -10.30
C LEU A 185 3.81 -0.98 -8.88
N ILE A 186 2.51 -1.18 -8.62
CA ILE A 186 1.93 -0.96 -7.28
C ILE A 186 2.60 -1.88 -6.27
N ALA A 187 2.76 -3.17 -6.59
CA ALA A 187 3.46 -4.11 -5.72
C ALA A 187 4.91 -3.70 -5.43
N MET A 188 5.64 -3.19 -6.44
CA MET A 188 7.00 -2.69 -6.26
C MET A 188 7.04 -1.40 -5.44
N VAL A 189 6.05 -0.51 -5.56
CA VAL A 189 5.94 0.70 -4.73
C VAL A 189 5.71 0.32 -3.26
N THR A 190 4.81 -0.63 -3.00
CA THR A 190 4.55 -1.17 -1.65
C THR A 190 5.83 -1.78 -1.04
N LEU A 191 6.53 -2.63 -1.80
CA LEU A 191 7.84 -3.17 -1.40
C LEU A 191 8.88 -2.06 -1.22
N GLY A 192 8.84 -1.05 -2.09
CA GLY A 192 9.70 0.11 -2.11
C GLY A 192 9.64 0.88 -0.79
N VAL A 193 8.43 1.19 -0.31
CA VAL A 193 8.21 1.83 0.98
C VAL A 193 8.72 0.96 2.11
N LEU A 194 8.37 -0.33 2.13
CA LEU A 194 8.82 -1.25 3.17
C LEU A 194 10.35 -1.27 3.29
N VAL A 195 11.06 -1.47 2.18
CA VAL A 195 12.52 -1.59 2.19
C VAL A 195 13.19 -0.23 2.40
N ALA A 196 12.68 0.85 1.81
CA ALA A 196 13.18 2.21 2.05
C ALA A 196 13.19 2.54 3.56
N PHE A 197 12.07 2.26 4.24
CA PHE A 197 11.88 2.63 5.63
C PHE A 197 12.34 1.57 6.64
N THR A 198 12.77 0.38 6.21
CA THR A 198 13.43 -0.60 7.08
C THR A 198 14.94 -0.66 6.88
N ARG A 199 15.48 -0.46 5.67
CA ARG A 199 16.91 -0.71 5.37
C ARG A 199 17.77 0.54 5.17
N PHE A 200 17.18 1.71 4.94
CA PHE A 200 17.94 2.96 4.68
C PHE A 200 17.67 4.03 5.74
N ALA A 201 18.72 4.61 6.31
CA ALA A 201 18.64 5.76 7.21
C ALA A 201 18.61 7.09 6.43
N SER A 202 19.39 7.19 5.34
CA SER A 202 19.48 8.41 4.52
C SER A 202 18.25 8.63 3.65
N TRP A 203 17.64 9.83 3.76
CA TRP A 203 16.53 10.25 2.89
C TRP A 203 16.91 10.26 1.41
N ARG A 204 18.18 10.55 1.07
CA ARG A 204 18.67 10.51 -0.31
C ARG A 204 18.65 9.09 -0.87
N ARG A 205 19.10 8.10 -0.08
CA ARG A 205 19.08 6.69 -0.48
C ARG A 205 17.66 6.12 -0.53
N ARG A 206 16.79 6.52 0.41
CA ARG A 206 15.34 6.21 0.35
C ARG A 206 14.73 6.70 -0.95
N ALA A 207 14.95 7.98 -1.30
CA ALA A 207 14.42 8.56 -2.52
C ALA A 207 14.98 7.86 -3.77
N ALA A 208 16.29 7.61 -3.83
CA ALA A 208 16.92 6.91 -4.96
C ALA A 208 16.35 5.49 -5.14
N PHE A 209 16.23 4.73 -4.04
CA PHE A 209 15.65 3.39 -4.07
C PHE A 209 14.17 3.42 -4.47
N PHE A 210 13.40 4.36 -3.95
CA PHE A 210 11.98 4.50 -4.28
C PHE A 210 11.77 4.87 -5.75
N VAL A 211 12.59 5.78 -6.31
CA VAL A 211 12.59 6.09 -7.74
C VAL A 211 12.93 4.84 -8.56
N ALA A 212 13.91 4.03 -8.13
CA ALA A 212 14.24 2.77 -8.79
C ALA A 212 13.06 1.77 -8.76
N CYS A 213 12.32 1.68 -7.65
CA CYS A 213 11.11 0.88 -7.52
C CYS A 213 9.97 1.32 -8.45
N ILE A 214 9.99 2.55 -8.96
CA ILE A 214 9.01 3.03 -9.95
C ILE A 214 9.52 2.80 -11.37
N ILE A 215 10.74 3.23 -11.66
CA ILE A 215 11.28 3.23 -13.03
C ILE A 215 11.57 1.82 -13.52
N ILE A 216 12.19 0.97 -12.70
CA ILE A 216 12.63 -0.37 -13.13
C ILE A 216 11.44 -1.24 -13.56
N PRO A 217 10.33 -1.36 -12.80
CA PRO A 217 9.17 -2.15 -13.26
C PRO A 217 8.53 -1.62 -14.53
N ILE A 218 8.48 -0.30 -14.75
CA ILE A 218 7.94 0.29 -15.98
C ILE A 218 8.77 -0.13 -17.18
N LEU A 219 10.10 0.02 -17.09
CA LEU A 219 11.02 -0.39 -18.15
C LEU A 219 10.95 -1.90 -18.39
N ALA A 220 10.97 -2.68 -17.31
CA ALA A 220 10.87 -4.14 -17.38
C ALA A 220 9.55 -4.59 -18.04
N ASN A 221 8.44 -3.91 -17.77
CA ASN A 221 7.16 -4.17 -18.43
C ASN A 221 7.22 -3.88 -19.92
N GLY A 222 7.83 -2.76 -20.33
CA GLY A 222 8.04 -2.43 -21.74
C GLY A 222 8.89 -3.46 -22.47
N VAL A 223 9.98 -3.93 -21.85
CA VAL A 223 10.81 -5.02 -22.38
C VAL A 223 10.01 -6.31 -22.51
N ARG A 224 9.17 -6.64 -21.52
CA ARG A 224 8.32 -7.82 -21.57
C ARG A 224 7.30 -7.74 -22.71
N ALA A 225 6.62 -6.61 -22.87
CA ALA A 225 5.66 -6.40 -23.95
C ALA A 225 6.34 -6.48 -25.33
N TRP A 226 7.51 -5.87 -25.48
CA TRP A 226 8.37 -6.02 -26.65
C TRP A 226 8.74 -7.47 -26.94
N ALA A 227 9.15 -8.25 -25.93
CA ALA A 227 9.53 -9.64 -26.13
C ALA A 227 8.37 -10.46 -26.72
N THR A 228 7.13 -10.22 -26.28
CA THR A 228 5.94 -10.85 -26.86
C THR A 228 5.74 -10.47 -28.33
N VAL A 229 5.81 -9.17 -28.67
CA VAL A 229 5.66 -8.68 -30.05
C VAL A 229 6.76 -9.22 -30.96
N TYR A 230 7.99 -9.27 -30.46
CA TYR A 230 9.16 -9.74 -31.19
C TYR A 230 9.09 -11.25 -31.46
N VAL A 231 8.78 -12.06 -30.44
CA VAL A 231 8.61 -13.51 -30.58
C VAL A 231 7.49 -13.83 -31.58
N ALA A 232 6.38 -13.08 -31.54
CA ALA A 232 5.26 -13.26 -32.46
C ALA A 232 5.64 -13.08 -33.94
N GLN A 233 6.71 -12.36 -34.27
CA GLN A 233 7.20 -12.25 -35.65
C GLN A 233 7.72 -13.57 -36.21
N TYR A 234 8.16 -14.49 -35.35
CA TYR A 234 8.80 -15.75 -35.76
C TYR A 234 7.91 -16.98 -35.54
N VAL A 235 7.13 -17.00 -34.46
CA VAL A 235 6.27 -18.15 -34.11
C VAL A 235 4.80 -17.92 -34.45
N GLY A 236 4.45 -16.73 -34.94
CA GLY A 236 3.07 -16.32 -35.18
C GLY A 236 2.38 -15.80 -33.90
N ALA A 237 1.39 -14.93 -34.08
CA ALA A 237 0.71 -14.25 -32.98
C ALA A 237 -0.03 -15.22 -32.03
N GLU A 238 -0.66 -16.27 -32.58
CA GLU A 238 -1.45 -17.25 -31.81
C GLU A 238 -0.58 -18.13 -30.88
N ALA A 239 0.63 -18.48 -31.31
CA ALA A 239 1.57 -19.24 -30.48
C ALA A 239 2.29 -18.35 -29.46
N ALA A 240 2.51 -17.07 -29.79
CA ALA A 240 3.12 -16.10 -28.88
C ALA A 240 2.18 -15.67 -27.76
N THR A 241 0.86 -15.76 -27.96
CA THR A 241 -0.17 -15.51 -26.93
C THR A 241 -0.58 -16.75 -26.13
N GLY A 242 -0.18 -17.94 -26.57
CA GLY A 242 -0.71 -19.24 -26.10
C GLY A 242 -0.08 -19.81 -24.82
N PHE A 243 0.93 -19.17 -24.23
CA PHE A 243 1.55 -19.61 -22.98
C PHE A 243 1.20 -18.67 -21.83
N ASP A 244 0.74 -19.26 -20.71
CA ASP A 244 0.11 -18.62 -19.56
C ASP A 244 0.86 -17.35 -19.08
N HIS A 245 0.48 -16.19 -19.65
CA HIS A 245 1.15 -14.90 -19.43
C HIS A 245 1.08 -14.43 -17.97
N ILE A 246 0.19 -15.00 -17.17
CA ILE A 246 0.03 -14.70 -15.75
C ILE A 246 1.17 -15.31 -14.93
N VAL A 247 1.49 -16.59 -15.15
CA VAL A 247 2.56 -17.31 -14.44
C VAL A 247 3.94 -16.72 -14.78
N TYR A 248 4.20 -16.48 -16.06
CA TYR A 248 5.43 -15.80 -16.50
C TYR A 248 5.50 -14.37 -15.97
N GLY A 249 4.37 -13.66 -15.85
CA GLY A 249 4.31 -12.33 -15.27
C GLY A 249 4.81 -12.30 -13.82
N TRP A 250 4.38 -13.26 -12.99
CA TRP A 250 4.81 -13.37 -11.59
C TRP A 250 6.29 -13.74 -11.45
N ILE A 251 6.78 -14.71 -12.23
CA ILE A 251 8.20 -15.10 -12.22
C ILE A 251 9.06 -13.91 -12.66
N PHE A 252 8.67 -13.24 -13.74
CA PHE A 252 9.37 -12.06 -14.24
C PHE A 252 9.44 -10.96 -13.18
N PHE A 253 8.32 -10.67 -12.51
CA PHE A 253 8.31 -9.71 -11.41
C PHE A 253 9.23 -10.11 -10.26
N ALA A 254 9.19 -11.38 -9.83
CA ALA A 254 10.04 -11.88 -8.76
C ALA A 254 11.54 -11.73 -9.10
N VAL A 255 11.92 -12.00 -10.35
CA VAL A 255 13.30 -11.80 -10.83
C VAL A 255 13.70 -10.33 -10.80
N ILE A 256 12.83 -9.43 -11.29
CA ILE A 256 13.09 -7.98 -11.28
C ILE A 256 13.19 -7.44 -9.85
N ALA A 257 12.29 -7.86 -8.96
CA ALA A 257 12.34 -7.51 -7.54
C ALA A 257 13.63 -8.00 -6.88
N ALA A 258 14.01 -9.27 -7.11
CA ALA A 258 15.23 -9.85 -6.56
C ALA A 258 16.48 -9.14 -7.08
N ALA A 259 16.54 -8.82 -8.37
CA ALA A 259 17.66 -8.07 -8.97
C ALA A 259 17.78 -6.66 -8.38
N LEU A 260 16.64 -5.96 -8.19
CA LEU A 260 16.60 -4.65 -7.57
C LEU A 260 17.09 -4.71 -6.11
N LEU A 261 16.63 -5.69 -5.33
CA LEU A 261 17.06 -5.88 -3.94
C LEU A 261 18.54 -6.27 -3.85
N ALA A 262 19.02 -7.16 -4.73
CA ALA A 262 20.42 -7.55 -4.78
C ALA A 262 21.34 -6.37 -5.14
N GLY A 263 20.93 -5.53 -6.10
CA GLY A 263 21.65 -4.30 -6.46
C GLY A 263 21.66 -3.26 -5.32
N ALA A 264 20.58 -3.22 -4.54
CA ALA A 264 20.44 -2.34 -3.39
C ALA A 264 21.17 -2.85 -2.13
N TRP A 265 21.44 -4.15 -2.04
CA TRP A 265 21.97 -4.82 -0.84
C TRP A 265 23.20 -4.13 -0.26
N ARG A 266 24.16 -3.77 -1.12
CA ARG A 266 25.41 -3.09 -0.72
C ARG A 266 25.21 -1.70 -0.11
N PHE A 267 24.02 -1.13 -0.25
CA PHE A 267 23.69 0.20 0.24
C PHE A 267 22.81 0.20 1.48
N PHE A 268 22.39 -0.97 1.97
CA PHE A 268 21.61 -1.09 3.20
C PHE A 268 22.44 -0.61 4.40
N GLU A 269 21.83 0.23 5.22
CA GLU A 269 22.50 0.96 6.32
C GLU A 269 22.10 0.44 7.71
N ARG A 270 21.03 -0.35 7.80
CA ARG A 270 20.45 -0.81 9.07
C ARG A 270 19.71 -2.13 8.93
N GLU A 271 19.54 -2.80 10.06
CA GLU A 271 18.67 -3.97 10.18
C GLU A 271 17.20 -3.55 10.29
N PRO A 272 16.24 -4.44 9.93
CA PRO A 272 14.82 -4.07 9.93
C PRO A 272 14.33 -3.74 11.34
N GLU A 273 14.85 -4.40 12.38
CA GLU A 273 14.52 -4.15 13.79
C GLU A 273 14.77 -2.69 14.23
N ASP A 274 15.73 -2.03 13.58
CA ASP A 274 16.12 -0.65 13.84
C ASP A 274 15.29 0.40 13.05
N TYR A 275 14.15 0.00 12.44
CA TYR A 275 13.32 0.95 11.70
C TYR A 275 12.71 2.02 12.61
N GLY A 276 12.42 3.21 12.08
CA GLY A 276 11.66 4.25 12.80
C GLY A 276 12.36 4.78 14.07
N TRP A 277 11.55 5.18 15.06
CA TRP A 277 12.01 5.71 16.34
C TRP A 277 12.15 4.61 17.40
N ARG A 278 12.95 4.87 18.44
CA ARG A 278 13.06 4.05 19.66
C ARG A 278 12.34 4.72 20.84
N ALA A 279 12.00 3.95 21.88
CA ALA A 279 11.29 4.48 23.04
C ALA A 279 12.10 5.58 23.78
N ASP A 280 13.43 5.47 23.78
CA ASP A 280 14.33 6.47 24.37
C ASP A 280 14.24 7.81 23.65
N ASP A 281 14.21 7.79 22.31
CA ASP A 281 14.10 9.01 21.49
C ASP A 281 12.82 9.79 21.84
N LEU A 282 11.71 9.06 21.98
CA LEU A 282 10.40 9.64 22.27
C LEU A 282 10.29 10.15 23.71
N THR A 283 11.00 9.54 24.65
CA THR A 283 11.02 9.97 26.05
C THR A 283 11.79 11.29 26.20
N ALA A 284 12.80 11.53 25.38
CA ALA A 284 13.54 12.80 25.34
C ALA A 284 12.68 13.98 24.81
N TRP A 285 11.57 13.71 24.12
CA TRP A 285 10.75 14.76 23.51
C TRP A 285 9.72 15.33 24.49
N GLY A 286 10.09 16.41 25.18
CA GLY A 286 9.23 17.05 26.20
C GLY A 286 7.86 17.54 25.72
N TRP A 287 7.66 17.76 24.41
CA TRP A 287 6.35 18.11 23.85
C TRP A 287 5.35 16.95 23.90
N LEU A 288 5.81 15.70 23.77
CA LEU A 288 4.94 14.51 23.88
C LEU A 288 4.31 14.42 25.26
N THR A 289 5.11 14.67 26.30
CA THR A 289 4.62 14.68 27.70
C THR A 289 3.55 15.75 27.92
N ARG A 290 3.64 16.91 27.26
CA ARG A 290 2.60 17.95 27.35
C ARG A 290 1.34 17.56 26.59
N ALA A 291 1.51 16.98 25.40
CA ALA A 291 0.40 16.53 24.56
C ALA A 291 -0.39 15.36 25.21
N GLU A 292 0.30 14.51 25.97
CA GLU A 292 -0.27 13.38 26.73
C GLU A 292 -0.62 13.76 28.19
N GLY A 293 -0.69 15.05 28.51
CA GLY A 293 -0.89 15.54 29.88
C GLY A 293 -2.24 15.23 30.52
N PHE A 294 -3.22 14.73 29.74
CA PHE A 294 -4.54 14.36 30.23
C PHE A 294 -4.63 12.84 30.39
N SER A 295 -4.67 12.37 31.64
CA SER A 295 -4.86 10.96 31.96
C SER A 295 -6.36 10.61 31.92
N ILE A 296 -6.78 9.88 30.90
CA ILE A 296 -8.16 9.40 30.74
C ILE A 296 -8.14 7.88 30.55
N ALA A 297 -9.17 7.19 31.06
CA ALA A 297 -9.32 5.76 30.84
C ALA A 297 -9.42 5.45 29.33
N PRO A 298 -8.66 4.49 28.78
CA PRO A 298 -8.70 4.12 27.36
C PRO A 298 -10.07 3.69 26.83
N THR A 299 -10.99 3.33 27.71
CA THR A 299 -12.37 2.98 27.36
C THR A 299 -13.20 4.18 26.91
N VAL A 300 -12.91 5.39 27.41
CA VAL A 300 -13.63 6.63 27.04
C VAL A 300 -13.51 6.94 25.55
N PRO A 301 -12.31 7.07 24.95
CA PRO A 301 -12.18 7.32 23.51
C PRO A 301 -12.79 6.20 22.67
N ALA A 302 -12.71 4.94 23.09
CA ALA A 302 -13.32 3.83 22.36
C ALA A 302 -14.86 3.95 22.31
N LEU A 303 -15.51 4.37 23.40
CA LEU A 303 -16.95 4.64 23.42
C LEU A 303 -17.33 5.82 22.53
N VAL A 304 -16.51 6.88 22.52
CA VAL A 304 -16.75 8.03 21.62
C VAL A 304 -16.57 7.62 20.16
N ILE A 305 -15.56 6.81 19.83
CA ILE A 305 -15.38 6.23 18.48
C ILE A 305 -16.62 5.41 18.09
N ALA A 306 -17.13 4.58 18.99
CA ALA A 306 -18.32 3.78 18.72
C ALA A 306 -19.55 4.66 18.42
N ALA A 307 -19.74 5.74 19.18
CA ALA A 307 -20.81 6.69 18.91
C ALA A 307 -20.64 7.40 17.56
N MET A 308 -19.44 7.86 17.21
CA MET A 308 -19.16 8.48 15.90
C MET A 308 -19.40 7.51 14.74
N ALA A 309 -18.97 6.25 14.89
CA ALA A 309 -19.16 5.21 13.89
C ALA A 309 -20.66 4.91 13.68
N ALA A 310 -21.45 4.84 14.75
CA ALA A 310 -22.89 4.66 14.67
C ALA A 310 -23.59 5.83 13.96
N ILE A 311 -23.20 7.07 14.27
CA ILE A 311 -23.72 8.27 13.60
C ILE A 311 -23.38 8.25 12.11
N ALA A 312 -22.13 7.93 11.75
CA ALA A 312 -21.71 7.86 10.36
C ALA A 312 -22.44 6.76 9.58
N ALA A 313 -22.63 5.58 10.17
CA ALA A 313 -23.38 4.49 9.56
C ALA A 313 -24.85 4.87 9.34
N LEU A 314 -25.50 5.51 10.31
CA LEU A 314 -26.87 6.02 10.17
C LEU A 314 -26.96 7.08 9.07
N ALA A 315 -25.99 8.00 9.00
CA ALA A 315 -25.95 9.04 7.98
C ALA A 315 -25.73 8.48 6.56
N ALA A 316 -25.12 7.30 6.42
CA ALA A 316 -24.95 6.64 5.13
C ALA A 316 -26.20 5.86 4.66
N MET A 317 -27.19 5.67 5.54
CA MET A 317 -28.46 5.01 5.23
C MET A 317 -29.58 5.98 4.81
N LEU A 318 -29.37 7.29 5.01
CA LEU A 318 -30.29 8.37 4.67
C LEU A 318 -30.01 8.90 3.26
#